data_AF-H2CID4-F1
#
_entry.id   AF-H2CID4-F1
#
_cell.length_a   1.000
_cell.length_b   1.000
_cell.length_c   1.000
_cell.angle_alpha   90.00
_cell.angle_beta   90.00
_cell.angle_gamma   90.00
#
_symmetry.space_group_name_H-M   'P 1'
#
loop_
_entity.id
_entity.type
_entity.pdbx_description
1 polymer ?
#
loop_
_entity_poly.entity_id
_entity_poly.type
_entity_poly.pdbx_seq_one_letter_code
_entity_poly.pdbx_strand_id
1 'polypeptide(L)'
;MNARNRKTLEDIFKRPVPASIEWAAIESLLRALGAEISEGTGSRVRIKLNGVRAVFHRPHPQKETDRGAVTSMQRFLENAGIKP
;
A
#
# COMPACT_ATOMS: atom_id res chain seq x y z
N MET A 1 -3.06 10.13 10.65
CA MET A 1 -1.97 9.13 10.57
C MET A 1 -1.41 8.85 11.98
N ASN A 2 -1.31 7.58 12.42
CA ASN A 2 -0.74 7.19 13.72
C ASN A 2 0.70 6.66 13.58
N ALA A 3 1.35 6.31 14.70
CA ALA A 3 2.73 5.79 14.70
C ALA A 3 2.92 4.52 13.87
N ARG A 4 1.94 3.60 13.85
CA ARG A 4 1.99 2.37 13.04
C ARG A 4 1.94 2.66 11.55
N ASN A 5 1.11 3.61 11.15
CA ASN A 5 1.00 4.03 9.75
C ASN A 5 2.29 4.72 9.29
N ARG A 6 2.91 5.58 10.11
CA ARG A 6 4.23 6.18 9.81
C ARG A 6 5.30 5.12 9.60
N LYS A 7 5.40 4.14 10.50
CA LYS A 7 6.32 3.01 10.33
C LYS A 7 6.06 2.23 9.04
N THR A 8 4.80 1.98 8.71
CA THR A 8 4.44 1.28 7.46
C THR A 8 4.88 2.08 6.23
N LEU A 9 4.72 3.40 6.27
CA LEU A 9 5.18 4.29 5.21
C LEU A 9 6.71 4.24 5.08
N GLU A 10 7.45 4.37 6.18
CA GLU A 10 8.91 4.22 6.22
C GLU A 10 9.36 2.86 5.66
N ASP A 11 8.70 1.77 6.06
CA ASP A 11 9.00 0.42 5.61
C ASP A 11 8.77 0.24 4.09
N ILE A 12 7.73 0.85 3.51
CA ILE A 12 7.48 0.83 2.05
C ILE A 12 8.61 1.54 1.28
N PHE A 13 9.13 2.64 1.82
CA PHE A 13 10.19 3.43 1.18
C PHE A 13 11.61 2.89 1.46
N LYS A 14 11.75 1.91 2.34
CA LYS A 14 13.04 1.34 2.73
C LYS A 14 13.73 0.62 1.56
N ARG A 15 15.06 0.61 1.62
CA ARG A 15 15.95 -0.13 0.71
C ARG A 15 16.95 -0.98 1.52
N PRO A 16 17.00 -2.31 1.34
CA PRO A 16 16.12 -3.13 0.47
C PRO A 16 14.66 -3.14 0.96
N VAL A 17 13.73 -3.40 0.04
CA VAL A 17 12.29 -3.52 0.35
C VAL A 17 12.07 -4.70 1.31
N PRO A 18 11.47 -4.49 2.49
CA PRO A 18 11.21 -5.58 3.43
C PRO A 18 10.18 -6.56 2.84
N ALA A 19 10.36 -7.85 3.11
CA ALA A 19 9.52 -8.92 2.55
C ALA A 19 8.25 -9.22 3.38
N SER A 20 7.94 -8.39 4.39
CA SER A 20 7.02 -8.75 5.47
C SER A 20 5.99 -7.66 5.82
N ILE A 21 5.69 -6.75 4.90
CA ILE A 21 4.65 -5.73 5.16
C ILE A 21 3.28 -6.38 4.97
N GLU A 22 2.54 -6.55 6.05
CA GLU A 22 1.17 -7.07 5.99
C GLU A 22 0.28 -6.13 5.16
N TRP A 23 -0.53 -6.71 4.26
CA TRP A 23 -1.46 -5.95 3.43
C TRP A 23 -2.41 -5.07 4.26
N ALA A 24 -2.85 -5.57 5.42
CA ALA A 24 -3.71 -4.83 6.34
C ALA A 24 -3.04 -3.55 6.88
N ALA A 25 -1.72 -3.56 7.10
CA ALA A 25 -0.98 -2.37 7.50
C ALA A 25 -0.96 -1.32 6.38
N ILE A 26 -0.80 -1.77 5.13
CA ILE A 26 -0.86 -0.91 3.94
C ILE A 26 -2.27 -0.32 3.77
N GLU A 27 -3.33 -1.12 3.89
CA GLU A 27 -4.71 -0.62 3.83
C GLU A 27 -4.99 0.41 4.94
N SER A 28 -4.50 0.18 6.17
CA SER A 28 -4.61 1.14 7.27
C SER A 28 -3.88 2.46 6.98
N LEU A 29 -2.67 2.39 6.43
CA LEU A 29 -1.93 3.57 5.98
C LEU A 29 -2.70 4.34 4.90
N LEU A 30 -3.16 3.65 3.86
CA LEU A 30 -3.89 4.25 2.74
C LEU A 30 -5.17 4.96 3.21
N ARG A 31 -5.96 4.33 4.08
CA ARG A 31 -7.15 4.96 4.68
C ARG A 31 -6.78 6.21 5.48
N ALA A 32 -5.68 6.17 6.24
CA ALA A 32 -5.22 7.32 7.00
C ALA A 32 -4.63 8.46 6.14
N LEU A 33 -4.25 8.18 4.89
CA LEU A 33 -3.86 9.15 3.88
C LEU A 33 -5.07 9.68 3.08
N GLY A 34 -6.28 9.17 3.33
CA GLY A 34 -7.49 9.59 2.62
C GLY A 34 -7.74 8.85 1.31
N ALA A 35 -7.14 7.68 1.10
CA ALA A 35 -7.37 6.90 -0.10
C ALA A 35 -8.80 6.31 -0.13
N GLU A 36 -9.44 6.39 -1.30
CA GLU A 36 -10.65 5.65 -1.63
C GLU A 36 -10.23 4.22 -2.03
N ILE A 37 -10.75 3.22 -1.32
CA ILE A 37 -10.45 1.80 -1.57
C ILE A 37 -11.74 1.07 -1.90
N SER A 38 -11.77 0.36 -3.03
CA SER A 38 -12.92 -0.44 -3.46
C SER A 38 -12.49 -1.83 -3.92
N GLU A 39 -13.35 -2.82 -3.68
CA GLU A 39 -13.11 -4.20 -4.10
C GLU A 39 -13.52 -4.38 -5.58
N GLY A 40 -12.70 -5.12 -6.32
CA GLY A 40 -12.99 -5.55 -7.69
C GLY A 40 -13.36 -7.04 -7.72
N THR A 41 -13.41 -7.61 -8.92
CA THR A 41 -13.63 -9.05 -9.09
C THR A 41 -12.42 -9.85 -8.59
N GLY A 42 -12.68 -10.79 -7.67
CA GLY A 42 -11.66 -11.63 -7.03
C GLY A 42 -10.90 -10.89 -5.93
N SER A 43 -9.58 -11.14 -5.80
CA SER A 43 -8.72 -10.46 -4.81
C SER A 43 -8.31 -9.03 -5.21
N ARG A 44 -8.90 -8.47 -6.28
CA ARG A 44 -8.50 -7.15 -6.80
C ARG A 44 -8.97 -6.03 -5.87
N VAL A 45 -8.08 -5.09 -5.61
CA VAL A 45 -8.34 -3.87 -4.84
C VAL A 45 -7.99 -2.67 -5.70
N ARG A 46 -8.97 -1.78 -5.91
CA ARG A 46 -8.79 -0.51 -6.62
C ARG A 46 -8.58 0.58 -5.59
N ILE A 47 -7.50 1.35 -5.75
CA ILE A 47 -7.10 2.40 -4.83
C ILE A 47 -7.03 3.71 -5.59
N LYS A 48 -7.61 4.77 -5.04
CA LYS A 48 -7.49 6.14 -5.54
C LYS A 48 -7.00 7.04 -4.40
N LEU A 49 -5.93 7.79 -4.64
CA LEU A 49 -5.34 8.73 -3.67
C LEU A 49 -4.83 9.95 -4.44
N ASN A 50 -5.21 11.16 -4.02
CA ASN A 50 -4.78 12.43 -4.65
C ASN A 50 -4.96 12.45 -6.18
N GLY A 51 -6.05 11.86 -6.69
CA GLY A 51 -6.32 11.77 -8.13
C GLY A 51 -5.60 10.63 -8.86
N VAL A 52 -4.59 10.00 -8.24
CA VAL A 52 -3.87 8.85 -8.79
C VAL A 52 -4.65 7.57 -8.51
N ARG A 53 -4.69 6.66 -9.49
CA ARG A 53 -5.40 5.37 -9.39
C ARG A 53 -4.44 4.21 -9.64
N ALA A 54 -4.61 3.13 -8.89
CA ALA A 54 -3.89 1.88 -9.11
C ALA A 54 -4.77 0.67 -8.73
N VAL A 55 -4.43 -0.48 -9.28
CA VAL A 55 -5.08 -1.77 -8.96
C VAL A 55 -4.02 -2.71 -8.40
N PHE A 56 -4.33 -3.30 -7.27
CA PHE A 56 -3.51 -4.31 -6.59
C PHE A 56 -4.32 -5.58 -6.40
N HIS A 57 -3.65 -6.64 -5.95
CA HIS A 57 -4.27 -7.86 -5.50
C HIS A 57 -3.97 -8.06 -4.03
N ARG A 58 -4.98 -8.40 -3.22
CA ARG A 58 -4.73 -8.86 -1.85
C ARG A 58 -3.91 -10.16 -1.93
N PRO A 59 -2.83 -10.28 -1.15
CA PRO A 59 -2.06 -11.52 -1.11
C PRO A 59 -2.93 -12.67 -0.59
N HIS A 60 -2.77 -13.84 -1.21
CA HIS A 60 -3.44 -15.09 -0.83
C HIS A 60 -2.58 -16.29 -1.27
N PRO A 61 -2.34 -17.29 -0.42
CA PRO A 61 -2.85 -17.49 0.94
C PRO A 61 -2.13 -16.68 2.04
N GLN A 62 -0.99 -16.07 1.71
CA GLN A 62 -0.17 -15.28 2.65
C GLN A 62 -0.80 -13.93 2.99
N LYS A 63 -0.43 -13.34 4.13
CA LYS A 63 -0.92 -12.01 4.55
C LYS A 63 0.04 -10.89 4.14
N GLU A 64 1.28 -11.24 3.91
CA GLU A 64 2.38 -10.39 3.55
C GLU A 64 2.30 -9.98 2.08
N THR A 65 2.58 -8.72 1.82
CA THR A 65 2.65 -8.17 0.47
C THR A 65 4.01 -8.54 -0.12
N ASP A 66 4.02 -9.12 -1.33
CA ASP A 66 5.27 -9.48 -1.99
C ASP A 66 6.09 -8.23 -2.37
N ARG A 67 7.40 -8.40 -2.57
CA ARG A 67 8.32 -7.29 -2.87
C ARG A 67 7.93 -6.51 -4.13
N GLY A 68 7.35 -7.16 -5.13
CA GLY A 68 6.91 -6.51 -6.37
C GLY A 68 5.69 -5.62 -6.13
N ALA A 69 4.72 -6.09 -5.36
CA ALA A 69 3.58 -5.31 -4.93
C ALA A 69 3.98 -4.14 -4.01
N VAL A 70 4.94 -4.32 -3.09
CA VAL A 70 5.46 -3.23 -2.27
C VAL A 70 6.18 -2.18 -3.12
N THR A 71 7.01 -2.60 -4.10
CA THR A 71 7.65 -1.68 -5.05
C THR A 71 6.62 -0.89 -5.86
N SER A 72 5.54 -1.54 -6.27
CA SER A 72 4.43 -0.89 -6.97
C SER A 72 3.66 0.06 -6.07
N MET A 73 3.49 -0.28 -4.79
CA MET A 73 2.86 0.57 -3.77
C MET A 73 3.69 1.82 -3.51
N GLN A 74 5.02 1.71 -3.43
CA GLN A 74 5.89 2.87 -3.31
C GLN A 74 5.70 3.83 -4.50
N ARG A 75 5.77 3.33 -5.74
CA ARG A 75 5.57 4.16 -6.95
C ARG A 75 4.20 4.83 -6.94
N PHE A 76 3.17 4.11 -6.51
CA PHE A 76 1.82 4.66 -6.36
C PHE A 76 1.79 5.83 -5.36
N LEU A 77 2.41 5.66 -4.19
CA LEU A 77 2.50 6.70 -3.16
C LEU A 77 3.31 7.91 -3.63
N GLU A 78 4.45 7.69 -4.29
CA GLU A 78 5.28 8.75 -4.90
C GLU A 78 4.49 9.55 -5.94
N ASN A 79 3.79 8.86 -6.84
CA ASN A 79 2.94 9.51 -7.85
C ASN A 79 1.78 10.29 -7.23
N ALA A 80 1.25 9.81 -6.09
CA ALA A 80 0.24 10.51 -5.31
C ALA A 80 0.81 11.67 -4.46
N GLY A 81 2.11 11.97 -4.57
CA GLY A 81 2.77 13.05 -3.84
C GLY A 81 3.06 12.74 -2.37
N ILE A 82 2.98 11.48 -1.96
CA ILE A 82 3.28 11.05 -0.59
C ILE A 82 4.77 10.75 -0.46
N LYS A 83 5.38 11.27 0.62
CA LYS A 83 6.77 11.02 1.02
C LYS A 83 6.78 10.51 2.47
N PRO A 84 7.76 9.69 2.86
CA PRO A 84 7.92 9.22 4.23
C PRO A 84 8.13 10.36 5.23
#